data_AF-A0A7S0FYK1-F1
#
_entry.id   AF-A0A7S0FYK1-F1
#
_cell.length_a   1.000
_cell.length_b   1.000
_cell.length_c   1.000
_cell.angle_alpha   90.00
_cell.angle_beta   90.00
_cell.angle_gamma   90.00
#
_symmetry.space_group_name_H-M   'P 1'
#
loop_
_entity.id
_entity.type
_entity.pdbx_description
1 polymer ?
#
loop_
_entity_poly.entity_id
_entity_poly.type
_entity_poly.pdbx_seq_one_letter_code
_entity_poly.pdbx_strand_id
1 'polypeptide(L)'
;PITISHFGSSPKRPSQQQASATPFPRTFVLRASAAMVKVTIGKLEDPWCEIDLTDEDVEDWKKGVDIAEERLKEVLQLPPITIENCHEREDGDLQWDEITFEEEVNGKYWHALIMALHRIREDFIKKQRKMKHLDWYLTMKRTSDKRNAKYYV
;
A
#
# COMPACT_ATOMS: atom_id res chain seq x y z
N PRO A 1 -24.70 -83.96 3.38
CA PRO A 1 -23.26 -84.18 3.60
C PRO A 1 -22.68 -83.12 4.56
N ILE A 2 -22.18 -83.63 5.68
CA ILE A 2 -21.09 -83.11 6.53
C ILE A 2 -21.37 -81.88 7.43
N THR A 3 -21.43 -82.24 8.71
CA THR A 3 -21.29 -81.54 9.99
C THR A 3 -20.10 -80.56 10.08
N ILE A 4 -20.17 -79.54 10.94
CA ILE A 4 -19.28 -79.31 12.11
C ILE A 4 -19.59 -77.96 12.79
N SER A 5 -19.46 -78.03 14.11
CA SER A 5 -19.73 -77.10 15.19
C SER A 5 -18.71 -75.97 15.40
N HIS A 6 -19.19 -74.97 16.16
CA HIS A 6 -18.52 -74.28 17.27
C HIS A 6 -17.63 -73.03 17.07
N PHE A 7 -17.70 -72.23 18.14
CA PHE A 7 -16.80 -71.19 18.64
C PHE A 7 -16.93 -69.77 18.08
N GLY A 8 -17.31 -68.87 19.01
CA GLY A 8 -17.42 -67.43 18.77
C GLY A 8 -16.12 -66.66 19.02
N SER A 9 -16.20 -65.36 18.75
CA SER A 9 -15.53 -64.27 19.47
C SER A 9 -15.97 -62.93 18.86
N SER A 10 -16.64 -62.11 19.65
CA SER A 10 -16.55 -60.64 19.55
C SER A 10 -15.14 -60.21 20.03
N PRO A 11 -14.56 -59.02 19.73
CA PRO A 11 -15.28 -57.75 19.54
C PRO A 11 -14.65 -56.68 18.59
N LYS A 12 -15.35 -55.53 18.56
CA LYS A 12 -14.90 -54.13 18.32
C LYS A 12 -14.86 -53.55 16.87
N ARG A 13 -15.86 -52.69 16.66
CA ARG A 13 -16.02 -51.58 15.69
C ARG A 13 -14.79 -50.63 15.69
N PRO A 14 -14.53 -49.87 14.61
CA PRO A 14 -15.14 -48.54 14.54
C PRO A 14 -15.61 -48.08 13.15
N SER A 15 -16.38 -47.00 13.21
CA SER A 15 -17.03 -46.15 12.21
C SER A 15 -16.19 -45.67 11.02
N GLN A 16 -16.84 -45.58 9.84
CA GLN A 16 -16.71 -44.55 8.80
C GLN A 16 -17.84 -44.78 7.77
N GLN A 17 -18.86 -43.91 7.64
CA GLN A 17 -18.95 -42.66 6.86
C GLN A 17 -18.73 -42.82 5.34
N GLN A 18 -19.82 -42.71 4.58
CA GLN A 18 -20.03 -41.99 3.29
C GLN A 18 -21.37 -42.47 2.69
N ALA A 19 -22.15 -41.75 1.89
CA ALA A 19 -22.41 -40.35 1.59
C ALA A 19 -23.43 -40.41 0.42
N SER A 20 -24.55 -39.68 0.45
CA SER A 20 -25.31 -39.43 -0.78
C SER A 20 -26.10 -38.11 -0.74
N ALA A 21 -25.51 -37.13 -1.43
CA ALA A 21 -26.04 -36.02 -2.20
C ALA A 21 -27.37 -35.35 -1.77
N THR A 22 -27.24 -34.11 -1.30
CA THR A 22 -28.28 -33.07 -1.31
C THR A 22 -28.17 -32.19 -2.57
N PRO A 23 -29.28 -31.60 -3.05
CA PRO A 23 -29.28 -30.62 -4.13
C PRO A 23 -28.90 -29.22 -3.61
N PHE A 24 -28.00 -28.53 -4.32
CA PHE A 24 -27.60 -27.15 -4.02
C PHE A 24 -28.71 -26.14 -4.39
N PRO A 25 -29.05 -25.19 -3.52
CA PRO A 25 -29.85 -24.04 -3.91
C PRO A 25 -28.99 -23.00 -4.63
N ARG A 26 -29.58 -22.35 -5.65
CA ARG A 26 -29.03 -21.17 -6.32
C ARG A 26 -28.92 -20.04 -5.29
N THR A 27 -27.72 -19.80 -4.78
CA THR A 27 -27.38 -18.57 -4.07
C THR A 27 -27.32 -17.43 -5.09
N PHE A 28 -28.31 -16.53 -5.03
CA PHE A 28 -28.11 -15.16 -5.48
C PHE A 28 -26.98 -14.59 -4.62
N VAL A 29 -25.79 -14.43 -5.19
CA VAL A 29 -24.75 -13.60 -4.62
C VAL A 29 -25.22 -12.16 -4.82
N LEU A 30 -25.91 -11.63 -3.81
CA LEU A 30 -26.03 -10.19 -3.63
C LEU A 30 -24.60 -9.66 -3.53
N ARG A 31 -24.10 -9.13 -4.66
CA ARG A 31 -22.88 -8.35 -4.71
C ARG A 31 -23.18 -7.10 -3.88
N ALA A 32 -22.84 -7.15 -2.59
CA ALA A 32 -22.81 -5.95 -1.77
C ALA A 32 -21.98 -4.93 -2.55
N SER A 33 -22.56 -3.77 -2.84
CA SER A 33 -21.79 -2.62 -3.28
C SER A 33 -20.68 -2.45 -2.24
N ALA A 34 -19.43 -2.72 -2.62
CA ALA A 34 -18.30 -2.47 -1.75
C ALA A 34 -18.44 -1.01 -1.28
N ALA A 35 -18.49 -0.79 0.04
CA ALA A 35 -18.52 0.54 0.59
C ALA A 35 -17.22 1.23 0.14
N MET A 36 -17.36 2.22 -0.73
CA MET A 36 -16.25 3.02 -1.24
C MET A 36 -16.12 4.23 -0.34
N VAL A 37 -14.99 4.34 0.33
CA VAL A 37 -14.62 5.45 1.18
C VAL A 37 -13.79 6.42 0.36
N LYS A 38 -14.28 7.64 0.22
CA LYS A 38 -13.51 8.73 -0.40
C LYS A 38 -12.61 9.39 0.65
N VAL A 39 -11.36 9.56 0.27
CA VAL A 39 -10.29 10.13 1.10
C VAL A 39 -9.76 11.37 0.39
N THR A 40 -9.73 12.49 1.10
CA THR A 40 -9.19 13.75 0.62
C THR A 40 -7.96 14.12 1.44
N ILE A 41 -6.83 14.34 0.77
CA ILE A 41 -5.56 14.73 1.40
C ILE A 41 -5.26 16.17 1.02
N GLY A 42 -4.90 16.98 2.02
CA GLY A 42 -4.75 18.43 1.91
C GLY A 42 -5.95 19.19 2.46
N LYS A 43 -5.96 20.51 2.21
CA LYS A 43 -7.04 21.39 2.69
C LYS A 43 -8.32 21.10 1.95
N LEU A 44 -9.46 21.16 2.65
CA LEU A 44 -10.79 20.98 2.03
C LEU A 44 -11.05 21.99 0.90
N GLU A 45 -10.49 23.20 1.00
CA GLU A 45 -10.63 24.25 -0.03
C GLU A 45 -9.68 24.07 -1.22
N ASP A 46 -8.57 23.33 -1.03
CA ASP A 46 -7.53 23.09 -2.04
C ASP A 46 -6.91 21.70 -1.82
N PRO A 47 -7.64 20.63 -2.21
CA PRO A 47 -7.21 19.26 -1.97
C PRO A 47 -6.04 18.90 -2.88
N TRP A 48 -5.02 18.26 -2.30
CA TRP A 48 -3.84 17.83 -3.02
C TRP A 48 -4.08 16.57 -3.83
N CYS A 49 -4.85 15.64 -3.27
CA CYS A 49 -5.31 14.45 -3.96
C CYS A 49 -6.57 13.88 -3.31
N GLU A 50 -7.34 13.16 -4.14
CA GLU A 50 -8.50 12.41 -3.71
C GLU A 50 -8.31 10.96 -4.17
N ILE A 51 -8.53 10.01 -3.28
CA ILE A 51 -8.51 8.58 -3.62
C ILE A 51 -9.74 7.90 -3.05
N ASP A 52 -10.17 6.85 -3.74
CA ASP A 52 -11.18 5.95 -3.22
C ASP A 52 -10.51 4.70 -2.66
N LEU A 53 -10.96 4.25 -1.49
CA LEU A 53 -10.56 2.97 -0.88
C LEU A 53 -11.79 2.15 -0.53
N THR A 54 -11.71 0.84 -0.68
CA THR A 54 -12.77 -0.10 -0.28
C THR A 54 -12.38 -0.86 0.98
N ASP A 55 -13.37 -1.47 1.65
CA ASP A 55 -13.11 -2.33 2.82
C ASP A 55 -12.18 -3.50 2.51
N GLU A 56 -12.24 -4.02 1.28
CA GLU A 56 -11.37 -5.10 0.80
C GLU A 56 -9.91 -4.62 0.66
N ASP A 57 -9.69 -3.37 0.22
CA ASP A 57 -8.36 -2.79 0.08
C ASP A 57 -7.64 -2.71 1.43
N VAL A 58 -8.37 -2.42 2.52
CA VAL A 58 -7.80 -2.23 3.86
C VAL A 58 -7.97 -3.44 4.80
N GLU A 59 -8.44 -4.58 4.29
CA GLU A 59 -8.71 -5.76 5.09
C GLU A 59 -7.43 -6.29 5.77
N ASP A 60 -6.36 -6.41 4.97
CA ASP A 60 -5.02 -6.80 5.39
C ASP A 60 -4.12 -5.58 5.62
N TRP A 61 -3.48 -5.53 6.78
CA TRP A 61 -2.72 -4.37 7.21
C TRP A 61 -1.43 -4.10 6.41
N LYS A 62 -0.83 -5.11 5.76
CA LYS A 62 0.34 -4.90 4.89
C LYS A 62 -0.09 -4.53 3.49
N LYS A 63 -0.99 -5.33 2.91
CA LYS A 63 -1.45 -5.12 1.54
C LYS A 63 -2.21 -3.81 1.40
N GLY A 64 -2.97 -3.40 2.42
CA GLY A 64 -3.69 -2.13 2.38
C GLY A 64 -2.78 -0.92 2.34
N VAL A 65 -1.60 -0.99 2.98
CA VAL A 65 -0.59 0.08 2.85
C VAL A 65 -0.06 0.13 1.41
N ASP A 66 0.27 -1.02 0.83
CA ASP A 66 0.81 -1.09 -0.53
C ASP A 66 -0.21 -0.62 -1.58
N ILE A 67 -1.49 -0.99 -1.43
CA ILE A 67 -2.60 -0.55 -2.29
C ILE A 67 -2.81 0.96 -2.16
N ALA A 68 -2.88 1.46 -0.92
CA ALA A 68 -3.02 2.91 -0.68
C ALA A 68 -1.83 3.68 -1.25
N GLU A 69 -0.61 3.16 -1.13
CA GLU A 69 0.60 3.74 -1.70
C GLU A 69 0.56 3.80 -3.23
N GLU A 70 0.12 2.73 -3.91
CA GLU A 70 -0.07 2.73 -5.36
C GLU A 70 -1.10 3.77 -5.80
N ARG A 71 -2.30 3.75 -5.20
CA ARG A 71 -3.38 4.69 -5.56
C ARG A 71 -2.95 6.14 -5.31
N LEU A 72 -2.27 6.40 -4.19
CA LEU A 72 -1.70 7.72 -3.93
C LEU A 72 -0.68 8.09 -4.98
N LYS A 73 0.25 7.23 -5.35
CA LYS A 73 1.27 7.55 -6.39
C LYS A 73 0.67 7.82 -7.77
N GLU A 74 -0.50 7.25 -8.10
CA GLU A 74 -1.19 7.51 -9.35
C GLU A 74 -1.82 8.92 -9.40
N VAL A 75 -2.44 9.35 -8.31
CA VAL A 75 -3.15 10.64 -8.26
C VAL A 75 -2.24 11.78 -7.82
N LEU A 76 -1.25 11.48 -6.99
CA LEU A 76 -0.39 12.46 -6.35
C LEU A 76 0.62 13.05 -7.34
N GLN A 77 0.37 14.28 -7.74
CA GLN A 77 1.28 15.03 -8.59
C GLN A 77 2.41 15.63 -7.76
N LEU A 78 3.43 14.81 -7.51
CA LEU A 78 4.64 15.31 -6.87
C LEU A 78 5.38 16.28 -7.80
N PRO A 79 5.71 17.47 -7.33
CA PRO A 79 6.47 18.44 -8.11
C PRO A 79 7.85 17.86 -8.46
N PRO A 80 8.37 18.15 -9.67
CA PRO A 80 9.63 17.60 -10.13
C PRO A 80 10.78 18.08 -9.24
N ILE A 81 11.70 17.17 -8.92
CA ILE A 81 12.94 17.51 -8.21
C ILE A 81 14.06 17.63 -9.26
N THR A 82 14.51 18.86 -9.50
CA THR A 82 15.61 19.20 -10.41
C THR A 82 16.78 19.79 -9.62
N ILE A 83 17.95 19.93 -10.26
CA ILE A 83 19.11 20.61 -9.67
C ILE A 83 18.78 22.06 -9.32
N GLU A 84 17.95 22.71 -10.14
CA GLU A 84 17.61 24.12 -10.01
C GLU A 84 16.69 24.39 -8.80
N ASN A 85 15.77 23.48 -8.51
CA ASN A 85 14.76 23.65 -7.47
C ASN A 85 15.02 22.82 -6.20
N CYS A 86 16.12 22.06 -6.13
CA CYS A 86 16.34 21.13 -5.01
C CYS A 86 16.51 21.82 -3.65
N HIS A 87 16.87 23.11 -3.64
CA HIS A 87 17.06 23.92 -2.42
C HIS A 87 15.84 24.76 -2.03
N GLU A 88 14.84 24.90 -2.89
CA GLU A 88 13.66 25.75 -2.64
C GLU A 88 12.72 25.19 -1.57
N ARG A 89 12.81 23.89 -1.29
CA ARG A 89 12.03 23.23 -0.24
C ARG A 89 12.94 23.02 0.97
N GLU A 90 12.61 23.67 2.09
CA GLU A 90 13.08 23.23 3.41
C GLU A 90 12.86 21.72 3.52
N ASP A 91 13.83 20.99 4.05
CA ASP A 91 13.89 19.52 3.98
C ASP A 91 12.57 18.86 4.41
N GLY A 92 11.72 18.56 3.43
CA GLY A 92 10.62 17.61 3.57
C GLY A 92 9.29 18.12 4.12
N ASP A 93 9.01 19.42 4.22
CA ASP A 93 7.67 19.87 4.66
C ASP A 93 6.72 20.08 3.48
N LEU A 94 6.34 18.95 2.89
CA LEU A 94 5.02 18.83 2.32
C LEU A 94 4.09 18.65 3.52
N GLN A 95 3.19 19.59 3.76
CA GLN A 95 2.17 19.53 4.82
C GLN A 95 1.14 18.44 4.48
N TRP A 96 1.57 17.18 4.57
CA TRP A 96 0.74 15.98 4.34
C TRP A 96 -0.25 15.72 5.49
N ASP A 97 -0.30 16.63 6.47
CA ASP A 97 -0.84 16.38 7.80
C ASP A 97 -2.38 16.45 7.84
N GLU A 98 -3.00 16.93 6.74
CA GLU A 98 -4.44 17.02 6.60
C GLU A 98 -4.98 15.84 5.79
N ILE A 99 -5.58 14.88 6.49
CA ILE A 99 -6.31 13.77 5.89
C ILE A 99 -7.76 13.87 6.36
N THR A 100 -8.69 13.92 5.42
CA THR A 100 -10.13 13.98 5.66
C THR A 100 -10.83 12.83 4.94
N PHE A 101 -11.90 12.33 5.53
CA PHE A 101 -12.73 11.26 4.98
C PHE A 101 -14.14 11.80 4.81
N GLU A 102 -14.81 11.44 3.70
CA GLU A 102 -16.23 11.80 3.51
C GLU A 102 -17.16 11.03 4.47
N GLU A 103 -16.73 9.87 4.94
CA GLU A 103 -17.50 8.97 5.82
C GLU A 103 -16.72 8.66 7.11
N GLU A 104 -17.42 8.20 8.15
CA GLU A 104 -16.77 7.74 9.38
C GLU A 104 -16.07 6.39 9.14
N VAL A 105 -14.74 6.38 9.22
CA VAL A 105 -13.91 5.22 8.89
C VAL A 105 -13.27 4.57 10.12
N ASN A 106 -12.99 3.28 10.02
CA ASN A 106 -12.26 2.55 11.05
C ASN A 106 -10.76 2.91 11.06
N GLY A 107 -10.03 2.48 12.09
CA GLY A 107 -8.59 2.74 12.22
C GLY A 107 -7.67 2.07 11.18
N LYS A 108 -8.15 1.06 10.42
CA LYS A 108 -7.38 0.42 9.35
C LYS A 108 -7.18 1.35 8.16
N TYR A 109 -8.21 2.11 7.78
CA TYR A 109 -8.10 3.14 6.73
C TYR A 109 -7.06 4.19 7.10
N TRP A 110 -7.13 4.71 8.33
CA TRP A 110 -6.13 5.63 8.86
C TRP A 110 -4.72 5.04 8.82
N HIS A 111 -4.56 3.79 9.26
CA HIS A 111 -3.25 3.13 9.24
C HIS A 111 -2.69 3.01 7.82
N ALA A 112 -3.50 2.51 6.87
CA ALA A 112 -3.09 2.33 5.48
C ALA A 112 -2.60 3.65 4.86
N LEU A 113 -3.39 4.72 5.01
CA LEU A 113 -3.10 6.03 4.44
C LEU A 113 -1.91 6.72 5.07
N ILE A 114 -1.83 6.77 6.41
CA ILE A 114 -0.73 7.43 7.11
C ILE A 114 0.59 6.75 6.75
N MET A 115 0.61 5.41 6.73
CA MET A 115 1.83 4.66 6.38
C MET A 115 2.22 4.83 4.91
N ALA A 116 1.24 4.82 4.00
CA ALA A 116 1.49 5.04 2.58
C ALA A 116 2.05 6.45 2.31
N LEU A 117 1.44 7.49 2.90
CA LEU A 117 1.92 8.88 2.82
C LEU A 117 3.33 9.02 3.41
N HIS A 118 3.60 8.38 4.54
CA HIS A 118 4.93 8.38 5.14
C HIS A 118 6.00 7.82 4.19
N ARG A 119 5.73 6.68 3.53
CA ARG A 119 6.65 6.08 2.55
C ARG A 119 6.90 6.99 1.36
N ILE A 120 5.83 7.59 0.81
CA ILE A 120 5.94 8.54 -0.31
C ILE A 120 6.79 9.75 0.09
N ARG A 121 6.57 10.31 1.28
CA ARG A 121 7.35 11.43 1.83
C ARG A 121 8.82 11.07 1.95
N GLU A 122 9.15 9.90 2.51
CA GLU A 122 10.54 9.44 2.61
C GLU A 122 11.22 9.31 1.24
N ASP A 123 10.54 8.72 0.26
CA ASP A 123 11.07 8.53 -1.08
C ASP A 123 11.35 9.87 -1.77
N PHE A 124 10.46 10.84 -1.59
CA PHE A 124 10.64 12.20 -2.08
C PHE A 124 11.88 12.86 -1.44
N ILE A 125 12.01 12.80 -0.10
CA ILE A 125 13.16 13.36 0.63
C ILE A 125 14.46 12.67 0.18
N LYS A 126 14.46 11.35 0.01
CA LYS A 126 15.64 10.60 -0.48
C LYS A 126 16.07 11.09 -1.87
N LYS A 127 15.12 11.32 -2.79
CA LYS A 127 15.40 11.88 -4.12
C LYS A 127 15.94 13.32 -4.01
N GLN A 128 15.33 14.17 -3.18
CA GLN A 128 15.77 15.54 -2.96
C GLN A 128 17.21 15.60 -2.43
N ARG A 129 17.56 14.76 -1.45
CA ARG A 129 18.93 14.68 -0.90
C ARG A 129 19.95 14.26 -1.96
N LYS A 130 19.62 13.30 -2.83
CA LYS A 130 20.49 12.91 -3.95
C LYS A 130 20.74 14.07 -4.91
N MET A 131 19.69 14.84 -5.21
CA MET A 131 19.80 16.02 -6.09
C MET A 131 20.64 17.13 -5.47
N LYS A 132 20.44 17.44 -4.18
CA LYS A 132 21.29 18.40 -3.44
C LYS A 132 22.77 17.97 -3.44
N HIS A 133 23.05 16.69 -3.25
CA HIS A 133 24.42 16.17 -3.30
C HIS A 133 25.03 16.29 -4.70
N LEU A 134 24.26 16.03 -5.76
CA LEU A 134 24.72 16.19 -7.14
C LEU A 134 25.01 17.66 -7.47
N ASP A 135 24.13 18.58 -7.07
CA ASP A 135 24.33 20.02 -7.23
C ASP A 135 25.62 20.49 -6.55
N TRP A 136 25.83 20.06 -5.30
CA TRP A 136 27.06 20.32 -4.56
C TRP A 136 28.30 19.81 -5.29
N TYR A 137 28.27 18.57 -5.79
CA TYR A 137 29.37 17.99 -6.54
C TYR A 137 29.69 18.77 -7.83
N LEU A 138 28.68 19.14 -8.61
CA LEU A 138 28.85 19.90 -9.85
C LEU A 138 29.41 21.30 -9.57
N THR A 139 28.96 21.94 -8.49
CA THR A 139 29.48 23.24 -8.05
C THR A 139 30.95 23.16 -7.65
N MET A 140 31.33 22.12 -6.90
CA MET A 140 32.73 21.87 -6.53
C MET A 140 33.59 21.56 -7.76
N LYS A 141 33.12 20.72 -8.68
CA LYS A 141 33.82 20.39 -9.91
C LYS A 141 34.06 21.63 -10.78
N ARG A 142 33.02 22.43 -11.03
CA ARG A 142 33.12 23.68 -11.80
C ARG A 142 34.15 24.64 -11.18
N THR A 143 34.18 24.73 -9.86
CA THR A 143 35.13 25.58 -9.13
C THR A 143 36.57 25.04 -9.24
N SER A 144 36.75 23.72 -9.13
CA SER A 144 38.04 23.06 -9.31
C SER A 144 38.56 23.24 -10.74
N ASP A 145 37.75 22.96 -11.75
CA ASP A 145 38.12 23.08 -13.17
C ASP A 145 38.54 24.51 -13.51
N LYS A 146 37.83 25.51 -12.98
CA LYS A 146 38.19 26.94 -13.13
C LYS A 146 39.54 27.27 -12.48
N ARG A 147 39.85 26.69 -11.32
CA ARG A 147 41.12 26.91 -10.60
C ARG A 147 42.30 26.17 -11.26
N ASN A 148 42.01 25.04 -11.89
CA ASN A 148 43.00 24.09 -12.42
C ASN A 148 42.92 23.95 -13.94
N ALA A 149 42.56 25.01 -14.66
CA ALA A 149 42.31 25.00 -16.10
C ALA A 149 43.46 24.38 -16.92
N LYS A 150 44.72 24.53 -16.46
CA LYS A 150 45.92 23.98 -17.10
C LYS A 150 45.96 22.44 -17.24
N TYR A 151 45.10 21.70 -16.52
CA TYR A 151 45.07 20.23 -16.54
C TYR A 151 43.94 19.64 -17.39
N TYR A 152 43.08 20.48 -17.97
CA TYR A 152 41.85 20.05 -18.65
C TYR A 152 41.69 20.68 -20.06
N VAL A 153 42.79 21.15 -20.65
CA VAL A 153 42.90 21.60 -22.06
C VAL A 153 43.24 20.43 -22.96
#